data_AF-A0A838N3W9-F1
#
_entry.id   AF-A0A838N3W9-F1
#
_cell.length_a   1.000
_cell.length_b   1.000
_cell.length_c   1.000
_cell.angle_alpha   90.00
_cell.angle_beta   90.00
_cell.angle_gamma   90.00
#
_symmetry.space_group_name_H-M   'P 1'
#
loop_
_entity.id
_entity.type
_entity.pdbx_description
1 polymer ?
#
loop_
_entity_poly.entity_id
_entity_poly.type
_entity_poly.pdbx_seq_one_letter_code
_entity_poly.pdbx_strand_id
1 'polypeptide(L)'
;MNQLSAFTRSSIGRKIIVAATGVMLLGFVVGHLLGNLQIFLGPDWINSYAEHLRDLGPLLWLIRIFLLVNVVAHIYYTIRLTIDNRRARPEKYAQKDYVKATFASRYMWLSGLVVLAFIIYHLAHFTVQVVDPRFALLKADPLGRHDVYSTMVYGFQTWWVSAFYILAM
;
A
#
# COMPACT_ATOMS: atom_id res chain seq x y z
N MET A 1 12.21 -25.25 -22.51
CA MET A 1 12.10 -24.26 -21.41
C MET A 1 10.85 -23.43 -21.61
N ASN A 2 9.98 -23.32 -20.61
CA ASN A 2 8.68 -22.66 -20.75
C ASN A 2 8.88 -21.13 -20.92
N GLN A 3 8.32 -20.53 -21.98
CA GLN A 3 8.56 -19.13 -22.38
C GLN A 3 8.23 -18.12 -21.26
N LEU A 4 7.23 -18.42 -20.45
CA LEU A 4 6.83 -17.66 -19.26
C LEU A 4 7.93 -17.62 -18.17
N SER A 5 8.65 -18.73 -17.99
CA SER A 5 9.77 -18.84 -17.03
C SER A 5 10.99 -18.05 -17.52
N ALA A 6 11.24 -18.05 -18.83
CA ALA A 6 12.30 -17.23 -19.43
C ALA A 6 12.02 -15.73 -19.28
N PHE A 7 10.76 -15.31 -19.53
CA PHE A 7 10.36 -13.91 -19.42
C PHE A 7 10.51 -13.37 -17.99
N THR A 8 9.95 -14.06 -17.00
CA THR A 8 10.02 -13.67 -15.57
C THR A 8 11.43 -13.69 -14.99
N ARG A 9 12.33 -14.49 -15.56
CA ARG A 9 13.76 -14.52 -15.18
C ARG A 9 14.59 -13.44 -15.85
N SER A 10 14.15 -12.86 -16.96
CA SER A 10 14.88 -11.81 -17.69
C SER A 10 14.84 -10.46 -16.97
N SER A 11 15.89 -9.63 -17.15
CA SER A 11 15.92 -8.26 -16.59
C SER A 11 14.79 -7.38 -17.14
N ILE A 12 14.45 -7.55 -18.42
CA ILE A 12 13.39 -6.79 -19.10
C ILE A 12 12.02 -7.18 -18.55
N GLY A 13 11.71 -8.49 -18.48
CA GLY A 13 10.42 -8.96 -17.96
C GLY A 13 10.17 -8.54 -16.52
N ARG A 14 11.19 -8.57 -15.66
CA ARG A 14 11.06 -8.07 -14.27
C ARG A 14 10.76 -6.58 -14.20
N LYS A 15 11.38 -5.75 -15.05
CA LYS A 15 11.08 -4.31 -15.11
C LYS A 15 9.64 -4.06 -15.56
N ILE A 16 9.16 -4.80 -16.56
CA ILE A 16 7.78 -4.71 -17.03
C ILE A 16 6.81 -5.10 -15.91
N ILE A 17 7.08 -6.18 -15.17
CA ILE A 17 6.26 -6.60 -14.03
C ILE A 17 6.23 -5.51 -12.95
N VAL A 18 7.38 -4.96 -12.57
CA VAL A 18 7.45 -3.88 -11.56
C VAL A 18 6.67 -2.63 -12.03
N ALA A 19 6.76 -2.27 -13.30
CA ALA A 19 6.01 -1.13 -13.85
C ALA A 19 4.50 -1.38 -13.85
N ALA A 20 4.06 -2.55 -14.33
CA ALA A 20 2.63 -2.91 -14.38
C ALA A 20 2.02 -2.97 -12.98
N THR A 21 2.69 -3.66 -12.05
CA THR A 21 2.28 -3.74 -10.64
C THR A 21 2.26 -2.35 -10.00
N GLY A 22 3.24 -1.49 -10.27
CA GLY A 22 3.29 -0.11 -9.78
C GLY A 22 2.11 0.74 -10.26
N VAL A 23 1.73 0.66 -11.54
CA VAL A 23 0.56 1.40 -12.08
C VAL A 23 -0.74 0.92 -11.41
N MET A 24 -0.91 -0.38 -11.24
CA MET A 24 -2.09 -0.93 -10.56
C MET A 24 -2.17 -0.48 -9.09
N LEU A 25 -1.03 -0.50 -8.37
CA LEU A 25 -0.97 -0.02 -6.98
C LEU A 25 -1.22 1.48 -6.87
N LEU A 26 -0.72 2.28 -7.83
CA LEU A 26 -1.02 3.71 -7.89
C LEU A 26 -2.52 3.96 -8.08
N GLY A 27 -3.15 3.25 -9.02
CA GLY A 27 -4.60 3.34 -9.24
C GLY A 27 -5.39 2.99 -7.97
N PHE A 28 -4.97 1.93 -7.27
CA PHE A 28 -5.54 1.57 -5.97
C PHE A 28 -5.36 2.70 -4.93
N VAL A 29 -4.17 3.26 -4.77
CA VAL A 29 -3.90 4.34 -3.80
C VAL A 29 -4.77 5.56 -4.09
N VAL A 30 -4.94 5.94 -5.36
CA VAL A 30 -5.82 7.05 -5.75
C VAL A 30 -7.27 6.75 -5.37
N GLY A 31 -7.81 5.59 -5.75
CA GLY A 31 -9.18 5.21 -5.40
C GLY A 31 -9.40 5.08 -3.89
N HIS A 32 -8.40 4.51 -3.19
CA HIS A 32 -8.40 4.39 -1.74
C HIS A 32 -8.43 5.76 -1.07
N LEU A 33 -7.60 6.70 -1.52
CA LEU A 33 -7.60 8.08 -1.02
C LEU A 33 -8.96 8.75 -1.25
N LEU A 34 -9.52 8.65 -2.46
CA LEU A 34 -10.84 9.23 -2.77
C LEU A 34 -11.95 8.67 -1.86
N GLY A 35 -11.94 7.37 -1.58
CA GLY A 35 -12.85 6.76 -0.61
C GLY A 35 -12.67 7.31 0.81
N ASN A 36 -11.42 7.47 1.27
CA ASN A 36 -11.13 8.01 2.60
C ASN A 36 -11.47 9.51 2.73
N LEU A 37 -11.33 10.30 1.66
CA LEU A 37 -11.67 11.73 1.67
C LEU A 37 -13.16 11.98 1.92
N GLN A 38 -14.02 10.97 1.73
CA GLN A 38 -15.42 11.06 2.10
C GLN A 38 -15.64 11.31 3.61
N ILE A 39 -14.63 11.09 4.46
CA ILE A 39 -14.67 11.48 5.88
C ILE A 39 -15.01 12.97 6.06
N PHE A 40 -14.58 13.83 5.13
CA PHE A 40 -14.84 15.27 5.17
C PHE A 40 -16.25 15.65 4.71
N LEU A 41 -16.98 14.73 4.08
CA LEU A 41 -18.38 14.93 3.67
C LEU A 41 -19.36 14.58 4.79
N GLY A 42 -18.88 13.96 5.86
CA GLY A 42 -19.65 13.59 7.05
C GLY A 42 -19.73 12.08 7.26
N PRO A 43 -20.22 11.64 8.45
CA PRO A 43 -20.22 10.23 8.84
C PRO A 43 -21.00 9.32 7.89
N ASP A 44 -22.13 9.79 7.36
CA ASP A 44 -23.01 8.98 6.52
C ASP A 44 -22.36 8.58 5.19
N TRP A 45 -21.61 9.50 4.55
CA TRP A 45 -20.93 9.25 3.29
C TRP A 45 -19.92 8.11 3.40
N ILE A 46 -19.02 8.20 4.37
CA ILE A 46 -17.97 7.19 4.53
C ILE A 46 -18.51 5.84 5.03
N ASN A 47 -19.51 5.86 5.92
CA ASN A 47 -20.14 4.63 6.40
C ASN A 47 -20.94 3.94 5.28
N SER A 48 -21.69 4.70 4.47
CA SER A 48 -22.41 4.15 3.30
C SER A 48 -21.44 3.61 2.24
N TYR A 49 -20.34 4.32 1.98
CA TYR A 49 -19.32 3.85 1.05
C TYR A 49 -18.68 2.53 1.55
N ALA A 50 -18.37 2.44 2.83
CA ALA A 50 -17.84 1.23 3.44
C ALA A 50 -18.84 0.06 3.40
N GLU A 51 -20.13 0.33 3.60
CA GLU A 51 -21.20 -0.66 3.45
C GLU A 51 -21.30 -1.18 2.01
N HIS A 52 -21.40 -0.30 1.02
CA HIS A 52 -21.43 -0.68 -0.40
C HIS A 52 -20.24 -1.57 -0.80
N LEU A 53 -19.04 -1.26 -0.30
CA LEU A 53 -17.87 -2.09 -0.53
C LEU A 53 -18.00 -3.49 0.07
N ARG A 54 -18.61 -3.60 1.27
CA ARG A 54 -18.86 -4.89 1.93
C ARG A 54 -19.94 -5.70 1.23
N ASP A 55 -20.94 -5.04 0.66
CA ASP A 55 -22.02 -5.68 -0.09
C ASP A 55 -21.55 -6.35 -1.39
N LEU A 56 -20.34 -5.99 -1.89
CA LEU A 56 -19.68 -6.73 -2.98
C LEU A 56 -19.34 -8.19 -2.59
N GLY A 57 -19.37 -8.53 -1.29
CA GLY A 57 -19.24 -9.89 -0.79
C GLY A 57 -17.96 -10.60 -1.30
N PRO A 58 -18.07 -11.73 -2.03
CA PRO A 58 -16.91 -12.45 -2.56
C PRO A 58 -15.99 -11.62 -3.46
N LEU A 59 -16.55 -10.65 -4.19
CA LEU A 59 -15.76 -9.78 -5.08
C LEU A 59 -14.79 -8.91 -4.28
N LEU A 60 -15.19 -8.43 -3.10
CA LEU A 60 -14.29 -7.67 -2.22
C LEU A 60 -13.08 -8.51 -1.81
N TRP A 61 -13.29 -9.79 -1.49
CA TRP A 61 -12.19 -10.71 -1.15
C TRP A 61 -11.25 -10.96 -2.32
N LEU A 62 -11.78 -11.11 -3.52
CA LEU A 62 -10.98 -11.24 -4.73
C LEU A 62 -10.09 -10.00 -4.95
N ILE A 63 -10.66 -8.80 -4.79
CA ILE A 63 -9.91 -7.54 -4.89
C ILE A 63 -8.81 -7.47 -3.82
N ARG A 64 -9.11 -7.85 -2.56
CA ARG A 64 -8.12 -7.87 -1.48
C ARG A 64 -6.96 -8.82 -1.77
N ILE A 65 -7.24 -10.04 -2.20
CA ILE A 65 -6.21 -11.03 -2.53
C ILE A 65 -5.39 -10.54 -3.74
N PHE A 66 -6.05 -10.02 -4.77
CA PHE A 66 -5.39 -9.45 -5.94
C PHE A 66 -4.41 -8.34 -5.56
N LEU A 67 -4.83 -7.39 -4.73
CA LEU A 67 -3.97 -6.30 -4.24
C LEU A 67 -2.79 -6.83 -3.42
N LEU A 68 -3.02 -7.80 -2.54
CA LEU A 68 -1.97 -8.38 -1.71
C LEU A 68 -0.91 -9.10 -2.58
N VAL A 69 -1.35 -9.89 -3.55
CA VAL A 69 -0.46 -10.54 -4.53
C VAL A 69 0.32 -9.50 -5.33
N ASN A 70 -0.34 -8.42 -5.74
CA ASN A 70 0.27 -7.34 -6.51
C ASN A 70 1.37 -6.61 -5.71
N VAL A 71 1.11 -6.27 -4.44
CA VAL A 71 2.12 -5.69 -3.52
C VAL A 71 3.31 -6.64 -3.34
N VAL A 72 3.05 -7.93 -3.05
CA VAL A 72 4.12 -8.92 -2.85
C VAL A 72 4.95 -9.09 -4.12
N ALA A 73 4.33 -9.18 -5.29
CA ALA A 73 5.02 -9.27 -6.57
C ALA A 73 5.86 -8.02 -6.84
N HIS A 74 5.30 -6.82 -6.61
CA HIS A 74 6.00 -5.55 -6.78
C HIS A 74 7.28 -5.50 -5.92
N ILE A 75 7.17 -5.82 -4.63
CA ILE A 75 8.29 -5.83 -3.69
C ILE A 75 9.33 -6.89 -4.11
N TYR A 76 8.89 -8.11 -4.39
CA TYR A 76 9.78 -9.23 -4.75
C TYR A 76 10.64 -8.89 -5.98
N TYR A 77 10.02 -8.44 -7.07
CA TYR A 77 10.74 -8.15 -8.31
C TYR A 77 11.59 -6.88 -8.19
N THR A 78 11.19 -5.90 -7.38
CA THR A 78 11.99 -4.70 -7.09
C THR A 78 13.26 -5.05 -6.30
N ILE A 79 13.15 -5.90 -5.28
CA ILE A 79 14.32 -6.39 -4.52
C ILE A 79 15.24 -7.19 -5.44
N ARG A 80 14.70 -8.10 -6.26
CA ARG A 80 15.48 -8.87 -7.24
C ARG A 80 16.25 -7.98 -8.20
N LEU A 81 15.59 -6.97 -8.78
CA LEU A 81 16.25 -6.00 -9.67
C LEU A 81 17.34 -5.20 -8.95
N THR A 82 17.11 -4.82 -7.68
CA THR A 82 18.10 -4.10 -6.88
C THR A 82 19.34 -4.95 -6.61
N ILE A 83 19.14 -6.23 -6.26
CA ILE A 83 20.24 -7.19 -6.04
C ILE A 83 21.00 -7.42 -7.35
N ASP A 84 20.31 -7.66 -8.46
CA ASP A 84 20.94 -7.92 -9.76
C ASP A 84 21.73 -6.70 -10.26
N ASN A 85 21.16 -5.50 -10.11
CA ASN A 85 21.86 -4.25 -10.45
C ASN A 85 23.11 -4.04 -9.58
N ARG A 86 23.09 -4.44 -8.31
CA ARG A 86 24.24 -4.34 -7.40
C ARG A 86 25.30 -5.40 -7.73
N ARG A 87 24.89 -6.63 -8.08
CA ARG A 87 25.81 -7.71 -8.49
C ARG A 87 26.48 -7.44 -9.83
N ALA A 88 25.77 -6.81 -10.76
CA ALA A 88 26.31 -6.37 -12.04
C ALA A 88 27.31 -5.20 -11.92
N ARG A 89 27.58 -4.69 -10.70
CA ARG A 89 28.46 -3.55 -10.43
C ARG A 89 29.50 -3.89 -9.33
N PRO A 90 30.56 -4.65 -9.66
CA PRO A 90 31.64 -4.98 -8.71
C PRO A 90 32.51 -3.77 -8.33
N GLU A 91 32.72 -2.80 -9.24
CA GLU A 91 33.44 -1.56 -8.94
C GLU A 91 32.46 -0.38 -8.75
N LYS A 92 32.66 0.40 -7.68
CA LYS A 92 31.89 1.64 -7.46
C LYS A 92 32.44 2.73 -8.37
N TYR A 93 31.56 3.48 -9.06
CA TYR A 93 31.96 4.60 -9.91
C TYR A 93 32.92 5.56 -9.19
N ALA A 94 34.08 5.83 -9.80
CA ALA A 94 35.10 6.75 -9.32
C ALA A 94 34.61 8.21 -9.23
N GLN A 95 33.68 8.59 -10.11
CA GLN A 95 32.89 9.82 -10.01
C GLN A 95 31.40 9.47 -10.03
N LYS A 96 30.68 9.91 -9.00
CA LYS A 96 29.22 9.81 -8.99
C LYS A 96 28.65 10.94 -9.83
N ASP A 97 28.66 10.78 -11.15
CA ASP A 97 27.97 11.70 -12.05
C ASP A 97 26.45 11.48 -11.93
N TYR A 98 25.81 12.31 -11.10
CA TYR A 98 24.39 12.24 -10.78
C TYR A 98 23.48 12.79 -11.90
N VAL A 99 23.88 12.65 -13.17
CA VAL A 99 23.23 13.34 -14.30
C VAL A 99 21.76 12.90 -14.51
N LYS A 100 21.35 11.73 -14.00
CA LYS A 100 19.98 11.18 -14.20
C LYS A 100 19.25 10.66 -12.95
N ALA A 101 19.87 10.65 -11.77
CA ALA A 101 19.26 10.10 -10.57
C ALA A 101 18.70 11.20 -9.66
N THR A 102 17.38 11.34 -9.59
CA THR A 102 16.72 12.29 -8.69
C THR A 102 16.94 11.93 -7.22
N PHE A 103 16.79 12.89 -6.30
CA PHE A 103 16.83 12.62 -4.85
C PHE A 103 15.83 11.52 -4.45
N ALA A 104 14.60 11.57 -4.99
CA ALA A 104 13.59 10.53 -4.81
C ALA A 104 14.07 9.14 -5.27
N SER A 105 14.77 9.06 -6.41
CA SER A 105 15.31 7.78 -6.89
C SER A 105 16.45 7.24 -6.01
N ARG A 106 17.18 8.09 -5.28
CA ARG A 106 18.29 7.69 -4.40
C ARG A 106 17.79 7.03 -3.11
N TYR A 107 16.68 7.52 -2.57
CA TYR A 107 16.07 7.01 -1.34
C TYR A 107 14.88 6.08 -1.59
N MET A 108 14.67 5.64 -2.83
CA MET A 108 13.57 4.75 -3.22
C MET A 108 13.54 3.43 -2.40
N TRP A 109 14.71 2.92 -1.99
CA TRP A 109 14.78 1.73 -1.13
C TRP A 109 14.30 2.03 0.30
N LEU A 110 14.60 3.22 0.82
CA LEU A 110 14.20 3.65 2.15
C LEU A 110 12.71 3.97 2.18
N SER A 111 12.20 4.72 1.20
CA SER A 111 10.77 4.99 1.07
C SER A 111 9.97 3.71 0.89
N GLY A 112 10.49 2.73 0.12
CA GLY A 112 9.86 1.42 0.00
C GLY A 112 9.76 0.65 1.32
N LEU A 113 10.77 0.75 2.20
CA LEU A 113 10.74 0.12 3.53
C LEU A 113 9.74 0.81 4.46
N VAL A 114 9.68 2.15 4.43
CA VAL A 114 8.69 2.93 5.18
C VAL A 114 7.27 2.57 4.73
N VAL A 115 7.02 2.50 3.42
CA VAL A 115 5.72 2.09 2.86
C VAL A 115 5.36 0.65 3.25
N LEU A 116 6.33 -0.28 3.26
CA LEU A 116 6.08 -1.65 3.71
C LEU A 116 5.67 -1.71 5.18
N ALA A 117 6.39 -0.99 6.05
CA ALA A 117 6.03 -0.88 7.46
C ALA A 117 4.64 -0.24 7.64
N PHE A 118 4.35 0.79 6.85
CA PHE A 118 3.05 1.44 6.80
C PHE A 118 1.94 0.48 6.42
N ILE A 119 2.08 -0.31 5.35
CA ILE A 119 1.06 -1.28 4.91
C ILE A 119 0.77 -2.30 6.02
N ILE A 120 1.80 -2.84 6.67
CA ILE A 120 1.63 -3.82 7.75
C ILE A 120 0.86 -3.19 8.92
N TYR A 121 1.31 -2.03 9.38
CA TYR A 121 0.65 -1.31 10.46
C TYR A 121 -0.78 -0.91 10.09
N HIS A 122 -0.99 -0.40 8.87
CA HIS A 122 -2.28 0.04 8.35
C HIS A 122 -3.31 -1.10 8.34
N LEU A 123 -2.91 -2.28 7.88
CA LEU A 123 -3.76 -3.46 7.90
C LEU A 123 -4.05 -3.91 9.35
N ALA A 124 -3.05 -3.92 10.23
CA ALA A 124 -3.27 -4.24 11.64
C ALA A 124 -4.22 -3.24 12.34
N HIS A 125 -4.12 -1.96 11.97
CA HIS A 125 -4.90 -0.87 12.54
C HIS A 125 -6.36 -0.89 12.08
N PHE A 126 -6.63 -0.86 10.77
CA PHE A 126 -8.01 -0.69 10.27
C PHE A 126 -8.68 -1.98 9.76
N THR A 127 -7.89 -2.94 9.27
CA THR A 127 -8.47 -4.20 8.72
C THR A 127 -8.65 -5.25 9.80
N VAL A 128 -7.63 -5.47 10.62
CA VAL A 128 -7.66 -6.47 11.71
C VAL A 128 -8.11 -5.84 13.03
N GLN A 129 -7.94 -4.53 13.20
CA GLN A 129 -8.38 -3.77 14.38
C GLN A 129 -7.77 -4.26 15.70
N VAL A 130 -6.50 -4.69 15.67
CA VAL A 130 -5.78 -5.21 16.86
C VAL A 130 -4.93 -4.17 17.57
N VAL A 131 -4.77 -2.99 16.96
CA VAL A 131 -3.85 -1.96 17.47
C VAL A 131 -4.50 -1.08 18.53
N ASP A 132 -5.79 -0.77 18.39
CA ASP A 132 -6.52 0.08 19.33
C ASP A 132 -7.67 -0.70 20.01
N PRO A 133 -7.59 -0.94 21.33
CA PRO A 133 -8.64 -1.63 22.08
C PRO A 133 -10.01 -0.94 21.99
N ARG A 134 -10.05 0.37 21.73
CA ARG A 134 -11.30 1.13 21.61
C ARG A 134 -12.15 0.66 20.44
N PHE A 135 -11.55 0.12 19.38
CA PHE A 135 -12.29 -0.37 18.21
C PHE A 135 -13.24 -1.51 18.56
N ALA A 136 -12.86 -2.38 19.50
CA ALA A 136 -13.73 -3.46 19.98
C ALA A 136 -14.94 -2.97 20.79
N LEU A 137 -14.91 -1.72 21.28
CA LEU A 137 -15.99 -1.11 22.06
C LEU A 137 -16.97 -0.30 21.19
N LEU A 138 -16.62 -0.08 19.91
CA LEU A 138 -17.46 0.67 18.99
C LEU A 138 -18.71 -0.13 18.63
N LYS A 139 -19.86 0.54 18.70
CA LYS A 139 -21.13 0.00 18.23
C LYS A 139 -21.34 0.36 16.76
N ALA A 140 -22.32 -0.30 16.14
CA ALA A 140 -22.80 0.11 14.83
C ALA A 140 -23.29 1.57 14.86
N ASP A 141 -23.28 2.21 13.69
CA ASP A 141 -23.79 3.56 13.54
C ASP A 141 -25.33 3.60 13.76
N PRO A 142 -25.96 4.79 13.82
CA PRO A 142 -27.41 4.88 14.05
C PRO A 142 -28.28 4.16 13.01
N LEU A 143 -27.73 3.84 11.84
CA LEU A 143 -28.40 3.10 10.76
C LEU A 143 -28.09 1.59 10.80
N GLY A 144 -27.37 1.10 11.82
CA GLY A 144 -27.02 -0.30 11.99
C GLY A 144 -25.81 -0.76 11.15
N ARG A 145 -25.09 0.18 10.53
CA ARG A 145 -23.92 -0.09 9.69
C ARG A 145 -22.65 -0.11 10.52
N HIS A 146 -21.56 -0.62 9.94
CA HIS A 146 -20.26 -0.56 10.59
C HIS A 146 -19.77 0.89 10.69
N ASP A 147 -19.45 1.37 11.90
CA ASP A 147 -19.06 2.77 12.13
C ASP A 147 -17.58 3.01 11.80
N VAL A 148 -17.29 3.11 10.50
CA VAL A 148 -15.96 3.38 9.98
C VAL A 148 -15.52 4.80 10.31
N TYR A 149 -16.44 5.76 10.29
CA TYR A 149 -16.16 7.15 10.67
C TYR A 149 -15.55 7.24 12.06
N SER A 150 -16.22 6.68 13.08
CA SER A 150 -15.71 6.69 14.45
C SER A 150 -14.38 5.95 14.56
N THR A 151 -14.23 4.80 13.87
CA THR A 151 -12.96 4.05 13.86
C THR A 151 -11.80 4.91 13.37
N MET A 152 -11.99 5.68 12.29
CA MET A 152 -10.98 6.59 11.78
C MET A 152 -10.69 7.74 12.74
N VAL A 153 -11.73 8.41 13.25
CA VAL A 153 -11.57 9.55 14.17
C VAL A 153 -10.82 9.12 15.43
N TYR A 154 -11.24 8.03 16.09
CA TYR A 154 -10.56 7.54 17.28
C TYR A 154 -9.14 7.08 16.99
N GLY A 155 -8.91 6.38 15.88
CA GLY A 155 -7.58 5.93 15.47
C GLY A 155 -6.60 7.10 15.30
N PHE A 156 -7.04 8.21 14.69
CA PHE A 156 -6.21 9.39 14.45
C PHE A 156 -6.17 10.40 15.62
N GLN A 157 -7.00 10.25 16.65
CA GLN A 157 -6.82 11.01 17.89
C GLN A 157 -5.54 10.64 18.65
N THR A 158 -5.00 9.45 18.39
CA THR A 158 -3.73 9.02 18.97
C THR A 158 -2.56 9.67 18.22
N TRP A 159 -1.89 10.63 18.86
CA TRP A 159 -0.91 11.51 18.21
C TRP A 159 0.22 10.76 17.48
N TRP A 160 0.74 9.67 18.06
CA TRP A 160 1.84 8.91 17.46
C TRP A 160 1.39 8.10 16.24
N VAL A 161 0.12 7.68 16.20
CA VAL A 161 -0.48 7.02 15.04
C VAL A 161 -0.56 8.00 13.88
N SER A 162 -1.06 9.21 14.15
CA SER A 162 -1.14 10.29 13.17
C SER A 162 0.25 10.70 12.66
N ALA A 163 1.23 10.84 13.55
CA ALA A 163 2.61 11.12 13.16
C ALA A 163 3.18 10.04 12.22
N PHE A 164 2.92 8.76 12.52
CA PHE A 164 3.37 7.64 11.69
C PHE A 164 2.71 7.66 10.30
N TYR A 165 1.41 7.94 10.21
CA TYR A 165 0.71 8.06 8.92
C TYR A 165 1.23 9.24 8.10
N ILE A 166 1.49 10.39 8.73
CA ILE A 166 2.05 11.57 8.05
C ILE A 166 3.46 11.28 7.51
N LEU A 167 4.30 10.57 8.26
CA LEU A 167 5.65 10.21 7.80
C LEU A 167 5.65 9.20 6.65
N ALA A 168 4.59 8.39 6.54
CA ALA A 168 4.47 7.36 5.51
C ALA A 168 3.92 7.87 4.17
N MET A 169 3.27 9.03 4.16
CA MET A 169 2.69 9.68 2.98
C MET A 169 3.71 10.57 2.26
#